data_AF-A0A2E0ZAS5-F1
#
_entry.id   AF-A0A2E0ZAS5-F1
#
_cell.length_a   1.000
_cell.length_b   1.000
_cell.length_c   1.000
_cell.angle_alpha   90.00
_cell.angle_beta   90.00
_cell.angle_gamma   90.00
#
_symmetry.space_group_name_H-M   'P 1'
#
loop_
_entity.id
_entity.type
_entity.pdbx_description
1 polymer ?
#
loop_
_entity_poly.entity_id
_entity_poly.type
_entity_poly.pdbx_seq_one_letter_code
_entity_poly.pdbx_strand_id
1 'polypeptide(L)'
;MNKKVSLLLFMLLWLVAGCSLVDNFTPGDDPETTPEPITGGTSNGATVATGTPSAETTPDIAIPTTAVTQTQPSLRVWLPPEIALSTEDGAAILNAQLAAYRSNHPDVQLTIEQKAVSGQAGILNYMRTGRSVAP
;
A
#
# COMPACT_ATOMS: atom_id res chain seq x y z
N MET A 1 16.37 -46.47 -21.10
CA MET A 1 16.64 -45.22 -20.38
C MET A 1 16.34 -45.42 -18.91
N ASN A 2 17.29 -45.17 -18.01
CA ASN A 2 17.09 -45.40 -16.57
C ASN A 2 16.00 -44.45 -16.05
N LYS A 3 15.03 -44.96 -15.28
CA LYS A 3 13.91 -44.16 -14.72
C LYS A 3 14.39 -42.89 -13.99
N LYS A 4 15.55 -42.98 -13.35
CA LYS A 4 16.24 -41.85 -12.69
C LYS A 4 16.67 -40.75 -13.67
N VAL A 5 17.19 -41.14 -14.84
CA VAL A 5 17.61 -40.20 -15.90
C VAL A 5 16.39 -39.53 -16.54
N SER A 6 15.29 -40.26 -16.70
CA SER A 6 14.03 -39.69 -17.19
C SER A 6 13.42 -38.68 -16.22
N LEU A 7 13.49 -38.94 -14.92
CA LEU A 7 12.97 -38.02 -13.89
C LEU A 7 13.83 -36.76 -13.79
N LEU A 8 15.16 -36.90 -13.87
CA LEU A 8 16.10 -35.78 -13.85
C LEU A 8 15.91 -34.86 -15.07
N LEU A 9 15.70 -35.44 -16.25
CA LEU A 9 15.43 -34.68 -17.48
C LEU A 9 14.08 -33.94 -17.43
N PHE A 10 13.06 -34.56 -16.84
CA PHE A 10 11.75 -33.92 -16.68
C PHE A 10 11.79 -32.74 -15.69
N MET A 11 12.53 -32.88 -14.59
CA MET A 11 12.75 -31.79 -13.63
C MET A 11 13.54 -30.63 -14.24
N LEU A 12 14.57 -30.93 -15.04
CA LEU A 12 15.36 -29.91 -15.73
C LEU A 12 14.52 -29.14 -16.78
N LEU A 13 13.63 -29.84 -17.49
CA LEU A 13 12.72 -29.22 -18.46
C LEU A 13 11.75 -28.23 -17.79
N TRP A 14 11.28 -28.55 -16.57
CA TRP A 14 10.42 -27.66 -15.78
C TRP A 14 11.18 -26.41 -15.28
N LEU A 15 12.45 -26.53 -14.93
CA LEU A 15 13.26 -25.39 -14.49
C LEU A 15 13.49 -24.36 -15.62
N VAL A 16 13.73 -24.82 -16.85
CA VAL A 16 14.01 -23.90 -17.98
C VAL A 16 12.75 -23.16 -18.44
N ALA A 17 11.57 -23.79 -18.33
CA ALA A 17 10.30 -23.13 -18.69
C ALA A 17 9.89 -21.99 -17.74
N GLY A 18 10.43 -21.95 -16.51
CA GLY A 18 10.12 -20.91 -15.52
C GLY A 18 10.91 -19.60 -15.70
N CYS A 19 12.00 -19.60 -16.47
CA CYS A 19 12.88 -18.43 -16.56
C CYS A 19 12.29 -17.25 -17.36
N SER A 20 11.36 -17.48 -18.29
CA SER A 20 10.75 -16.41 -19.09
C SER A 20 9.74 -15.53 -18.34
N LEU A 21 9.38 -15.90 -17.10
CA LEU A 21 8.46 -15.11 -16.27
C LEU A 21 9.14 -13.95 -15.53
N VAL A 22 10.47 -13.96 -15.40
CA VAL A 22 11.26 -12.96 -14.65
C VAL A 22 11.61 -11.72 -15.48
N ASP A 23 11.72 -11.85 -16.81
CA ASP A 23 12.03 -10.69 -17.68
C ASP A 23 10.89 -9.67 -17.81
N ASN A 24 9.68 -10.00 -17.34
CA ASN A 24 8.52 -9.10 -17.38
C ASN A 24 8.42 -8.14 -16.17
N PHE A 25 9.39 -8.18 -15.25
CA PHE A 25 9.46 -7.30 -14.07
C PHE A 25 10.50 -6.19 -14.22
N THR A 26 10.70 -5.70 -15.45
CA THR A 26 11.48 -4.47 -15.66
C THR A 26 10.60 -3.28 -15.26
N PRO A 27 10.98 -2.46 -14.27
CA PRO A 27 10.30 -1.20 -14.00
C PRO A 27 10.45 -0.32 -15.24
N GLY A 28 9.34 -0.03 -15.91
CA GLY A 28 9.33 0.96 -16.98
C GLY A 28 9.68 2.32 -16.40
N ASP A 29 10.84 2.84 -16.74
CA ASP A 29 11.11 4.27 -16.79
C ASP A 29 10.17 4.90 -17.83
N ASP A 30 8.92 5.18 -17.44
CA ASP A 30 8.06 6.06 -18.20
C ASP A 30 8.50 7.50 -17.91
N PRO A 31 9.02 8.27 -18.89
CA PRO A 31 9.24 9.69 -18.70
C PRO A 31 7.88 10.38 -18.54
N GLU A 32 7.67 10.93 -17.35
CA GLU A 32 6.53 11.78 -17.00
C GLU A 32 6.50 13.01 -17.92
N THR A 33 5.77 12.93 -19.03
CA THR A 33 5.49 14.09 -19.88
C THR A 33 4.45 14.97 -19.19
N THR A 34 4.95 15.96 -18.44
CA THR A 34 4.17 17.09 -17.94
C THR A 34 3.57 17.86 -19.14
N PRO A 35 2.24 18.04 -19.24
CA PRO A 35 1.67 18.91 -20.26
C PRO A 35 1.91 20.39 -19.90
N GLU A 36 2.57 21.12 -20.79
CA GLU A 36 2.69 22.58 -20.72
C GLU A 36 1.32 23.24 -20.97
N PRO A 37 1.00 24.37 -20.31
CA PRO A 37 -0.23 25.10 -20.57
C PRO A 37 -0.16 25.86 -21.91
N ILE A 38 -1.08 25.54 -22.82
CA ILE A 38 -1.29 26.26 -24.06
C ILE A 38 -1.86 27.67 -23.79
N THR A 39 -1.11 28.70 -24.18
CA THR A 39 -1.56 30.09 -24.16
C THR A 39 -2.41 30.39 -25.40
N GLY A 40 -3.71 30.61 -25.18
CA GLY A 40 -4.55 31.61 -25.87
C GLY A 40 -4.83 31.47 -27.38
N GLY A 41 -6.08 31.14 -27.71
CA GLY A 41 -6.67 31.33 -29.05
C GLY A 41 -8.15 31.71 -28.95
N THR A 42 -8.45 32.96 -29.30
CA THR A 42 -9.75 33.65 -29.33
C THR A 42 -10.89 32.88 -30.02
N SER A 43 -12.07 32.84 -29.39
CA SER A 43 -13.36 32.66 -30.10
C SER A 43 -14.49 33.42 -29.38
N ASN A 44 -15.23 34.19 -30.16
CA ASN A 44 -16.33 35.06 -29.76
C ASN A 44 -17.61 34.28 -29.42
N GLY A 45 -18.39 34.80 -28.46
CA GLY A 45 -19.85 34.75 -28.50
C GLY A 45 -20.52 33.88 -27.44
N ALA A 46 -21.07 34.55 -26.41
CA ALA A 46 -22.39 34.35 -25.79
C ALA A 46 -22.30 34.69 -24.29
N THR A 47 -22.78 35.89 -23.92
CA THR A 47 -23.01 36.27 -22.53
C THR A 47 -24.16 35.43 -21.98
N VAL A 48 -23.83 34.32 -21.31
CA VAL A 48 -24.76 33.59 -20.44
C VAL A 48 -24.56 34.14 -19.04
N ALA A 49 -25.64 34.63 -18.43
CA ALA A 49 -25.63 35.18 -17.09
C ALA A 49 -25.04 34.16 -16.09
N THR A 50 -23.92 34.53 -15.49
CA THR A 50 -23.18 33.80 -14.47
C THR A 50 -24.00 33.74 -13.18
N GLY A 51 -24.76 32.67 -13.00
CA GLY A 51 -25.19 32.21 -11.68
C GLY A 51 -24.12 31.26 -11.13
N THR A 52 -23.09 31.80 -10.47
CA THR A 52 -22.13 30.96 -9.73
C THR A 52 -22.88 30.29 -8.57
N PRO A 53 -22.92 28.95 -8.45
CA PRO A 53 -23.43 28.31 -7.25
C PRO A 53 -22.58 28.78 -6.06
N SER A 54 -23.23 29.32 -5.03
CA SER A 54 -22.56 29.71 -3.81
C SER A 54 -21.98 28.46 -3.15
N ALA A 55 -20.66 28.44 -2.92
CA ALA A 55 -20.02 27.34 -2.23
C ALA A 55 -20.49 27.33 -0.77
N GLU A 56 -21.35 26.39 -0.44
CA GLU A 56 -21.73 26.12 0.94
C GLU A 56 -20.47 25.73 1.72
N THR A 57 -20.25 26.40 2.84
CA THR A 57 -19.04 26.22 3.64
C THR A 57 -19.05 24.83 4.25
N THR A 58 -18.12 23.97 3.85
CA THR A 58 -17.91 22.67 4.49
C THR A 58 -17.72 22.89 5.99
N PRO A 59 -18.48 22.20 6.86
CA PRO A 59 -18.28 22.32 8.30
C PRO A 59 -16.84 21.93 8.64
N ASP A 60 -16.15 22.83 9.35
CA ASP A 60 -14.81 22.61 9.88
C ASP A 60 -14.89 21.44 10.88
N ILE A 61 -14.58 20.24 10.40
CA ILE A 61 -14.40 19.09 11.26
C ILE A 61 -13.04 19.30 11.94
N ALA A 62 -13.10 19.72 13.19
CA ALA A 62 -11.93 19.80 14.05
C ALA A 62 -11.35 18.38 14.17
N ILE A 63 -10.36 18.07 13.36
CA ILE A 63 -9.52 16.90 13.56
C ILE A 63 -8.79 17.18 14.87
N PRO A 64 -8.95 16.34 15.92
CA PRO A 64 -8.14 16.50 17.11
C PRO A 64 -6.69 16.26 16.72
N THR A 65 -5.95 17.35 16.52
CA THR A 65 -4.49 17.33 16.52
C THR A 65 -4.07 17.04 17.96
N THR A 66 -4.13 15.77 18.36
CA THR A 66 -3.34 15.30 19.49
C THR A 66 -1.89 15.59 19.13
N ALA A 67 -1.36 16.69 19.66
CA ALA A 67 0.04 16.99 19.65
C ALA A 67 0.74 15.79 20.29
N VAL A 68 1.37 14.96 19.47
CA VAL A 68 2.16 13.84 19.94
C VAL A 68 3.41 14.46 20.55
N THR A 69 3.38 14.75 21.85
CA THR A 69 4.59 15.04 22.61
C THR A 69 5.34 13.71 22.77
N GLN A 70 5.97 13.24 21.69
CA GLN A 70 6.83 12.08 21.74
C GLN A 70 8.19 12.51 22.31
N THR A 71 8.31 12.44 23.63
CA THR A 71 9.60 12.60 24.31
C THR A 71 10.48 11.35 24.15
N GLN A 72 9.91 10.22 23.69
CA GLN A 72 10.63 9.01 23.31
C GLN A 72 10.35 8.62 21.86
N PRO A 73 11.39 8.17 21.12
CA PRO A 73 11.20 7.60 19.78
C PRO A 73 10.28 6.38 19.87
N SER A 74 9.15 6.41 19.14
CA SER A 74 8.26 5.25 19.05
C SER A 74 8.52 4.47 17.75
N LEU A 75 8.62 3.15 17.84
CA LEU A 75 8.65 2.26 16.68
C LEU A 75 7.35 1.49 16.60
N ARG A 76 6.60 1.68 15.50
CA ARG A 76 5.38 0.92 15.20
C ARG A 76 5.68 -0.09 14.11
N VAL A 77 5.44 -1.37 14.40
CA VAL A 77 5.64 -2.48 13.45
C VAL A 77 4.28 -3.05 13.07
N TRP A 78 3.98 -3.01 11.78
CA TRP A 78 2.76 -3.55 11.23
C TRP A 78 3.01 -4.94 10.66
N LEU A 79 2.34 -5.96 11.21
CA LEU A 79 2.47 -7.32 10.72
C LEU A 79 1.24 -7.71 9.90
N PRO A 80 1.44 -8.20 8.67
CA PRO A 80 0.36 -8.83 7.93
C PRO A 80 0.03 -10.20 8.57
N PRO A 81 -1.22 -10.68 8.43
CA PRO A 81 -1.72 -11.85 9.14
C PRO A 81 -1.02 -13.16 8.75
N GLU A 82 -0.38 -13.21 7.59
CA GLU A 82 0.40 -14.37 7.15
C GLU A 82 1.70 -14.54 7.95
N ILE A 83 2.25 -13.43 8.45
CA ILE A 83 3.47 -13.38 9.27
C ILE A 83 3.12 -13.44 10.76
N ALA A 84 1.95 -12.91 11.14
CA ALA A 84 1.46 -13.00 12.50
C ALA A 84 1.04 -14.44 12.81
N LEU A 85 1.92 -15.18 13.48
CA LEU A 85 1.54 -16.38 14.25
C LEU A 85 1.03 -17.56 13.39
N SER A 86 1.37 -17.62 12.10
CA SER A 86 0.95 -18.71 11.22
C SER A 86 1.46 -20.08 11.68
N THR A 87 2.57 -20.11 12.43
CA THR A 87 3.10 -21.28 13.14
C THR A 87 3.60 -20.89 14.53
N GLU A 88 3.52 -21.83 15.48
CA GLU A 88 3.99 -21.64 16.86
C GLU A 88 5.50 -21.32 16.92
N ASP A 89 6.28 -22.01 16.10
CA ASP A 89 7.73 -21.77 15.97
C ASP A 89 8.05 -20.37 15.44
N GLY A 90 7.31 -19.89 14.44
CA GLY A 90 7.50 -18.54 13.88
C GLY A 90 7.18 -17.44 14.90
N ALA A 91 6.12 -17.65 15.70
CA ALA A 91 5.77 -16.77 16.79
C ALA A 91 6.87 -16.69 17.87
N ALA A 92 7.47 -17.85 18.21
CA ALA A 92 8.56 -17.92 19.19
C ALA A 92 9.80 -17.15 18.71
N ILE A 93 10.17 -17.28 17.44
CA ILE A 93 11.33 -16.58 16.85
C ILE A 93 11.10 -15.06 16.85
N LEU A 94 9.92 -14.60 16.40
CA LEU A 94 9.57 -13.18 16.40
C LEU A 94 9.62 -12.60 17.81
N ASN A 95 9.05 -13.32 18.80
CA ASN A 95 9.07 -12.89 20.19
C ASN A 95 10.50 -12.80 20.75
N ALA A 96 11.37 -13.75 20.42
CA ALA A 96 12.77 -13.72 20.83
C ALA A 96 13.51 -12.50 20.26
N GLN A 97 13.30 -12.19 18.98
CA GLN A 97 13.88 -11.01 18.33
C GLN A 97 13.35 -9.71 18.94
N LEU A 98 12.05 -9.65 19.21
CA LEU A 98 11.40 -8.50 19.84
C LEU A 98 11.91 -8.25 21.26
N ALA A 99 12.12 -9.32 22.03
CA ALA A 99 12.71 -9.25 23.36
C ALA A 99 14.16 -8.75 23.32
N ALA A 100 14.97 -9.27 22.37
CA ALA A 100 16.34 -8.80 22.16
C ALA A 100 16.39 -7.31 21.78
N TYR A 101 15.50 -6.86 20.90
CA TYR A 101 15.40 -5.45 20.51
C TYR A 101 15.05 -4.56 21.71
N ARG A 102 14.05 -4.94 22.52
CA ARG A 102 13.67 -4.20 23.73
C ARG A 102 14.80 -4.12 24.76
N SER A 103 15.60 -5.18 24.88
CA SER A 103 16.76 -5.19 25.77
C SER A 103 17.87 -4.26 25.31
N ASN A 104 18.05 -4.09 24.00
CA ASN A 104 19.10 -3.25 23.42
C ASN A 104 18.67 -1.78 23.28
N HIS A 105 17.36 -1.51 23.22
CA HIS A 105 16.79 -0.18 23.00
C HIS A 105 15.67 0.11 24.02
N PRO A 106 16.01 0.25 25.32
CA PRO A 106 15.03 0.51 26.37
C PRO A 106 14.37 1.89 26.26
N ASP A 107 14.99 2.80 25.50
CA ASP A 107 14.52 4.14 25.21
C ASP A 107 13.49 4.20 24.07
N VAL A 108 13.25 3.09 23.34
CA VAL A 108 12.31 3.04 22.21
C VAL A 108 10.98 2.40 22.63
N GLN A 109 9.88 3.14 22.46
CA GLN A 109 8.54 2.62 22.70
C GLN A 109 8.09 1.76 21.51
N LEU A 110 8.07 0.44 21.68
CA LEU A 110 7.74 -0.51 20.62
C LEU A 110 6.26 -0.93 20.64
N THR A 111 5.54 -0.67 19.56
CA THR A 111 4.13 -1.04 19.36
C THR A 111 4.02 -2.01 18.18
N ILE A 112 3.40 -3.17 18.39
CA ILE A 112 3.18 -4.18 17.34
C ILE A 112 1.69 -4.25 17.06
N GLU A 113 1.31 -4.02 15.80
CA GLU A 113 -0.09 -4.07 15.37
C GLU A 113 -0.26 -4.99 14.16
N GLN A 114 -1.36 -5.73 14.13
CA GLN A 114 -1.69 -6.60 13.01
C GLN A 114 -2.49 -5.82 11.98
N LYS A 115 -1.96 -5.69 10.76
CA LYS A 115 -2.67 -5.04 9.66
C LYS A 115 -3.58 -6.07 9.00
N ALA A 116 -4.88 -5.96 9.22
CA ALA A 116 -5.86 -6.84 8.58
C ALA A 116 -5.78 -6.74 7.04
N VAL A 117 -5.83 -7.90 6.35
CA VAL A 117 -5.89 -7.98 4.87
C VAL A 117 -7.20 -7.45 4.30
N SER A 118 -8.27 -7.44 5.10
CA SER A 118 -9.59 -6.95 4.70
C SER A 118 -10.28 -6.23 5.86
N GLY A 119 -10.99 -5.14 5.56
CA GLY A 119 -11.73 -4.32 6.53
C GLY A 119 -12.62 -3.29 5.85
N GLN A 120 -13.19 -2.36 6.61
CA GLN A 120 -14.15 -1.33 6.13
C GLN A 120 -13.58 -0.41 5.02
N ALA A 121 -12.29 -0.50 4.72
CA ALA A 121 -11.62 0.19 3.60
C ALA A 121 -11.39 -0.72 2.36
N GLY A 122 -12.07 -1.86 2.26
CA GLY A 122 -11.93 -2.76 1.11
C GLY A 122 -12.45 -2.14 -0.19
N ILE A 123 -11.89 -2.55 -1.33
CA ILE A 123 -12.19 -1.95 -2.65
C ILE A 123 -13.70 -1.98 -2.99
N LEU A 124 -14.41 -3.03 -2.59
CA LEU A 124 -15.86 -3.13 -2.75
C LEU A 124 -16.63 -2.13 -1.88
N ASN A 125 -16.11 -1.81 -0.69
CA ASN A 125 -16.71 -0.76 0.14
C ASN A 125 -16.45 0.62 -0.46
N TYR A 126 -15.22 0.87 -0.96
CA TYR A 126 -14.87 2.08 -1.68
C TYR A 126 -15.76 2.30 -2.92
N MET A 127 -16.01 1.26 -3.72
CA MET A 127 -16.93 1.34 -4.86
C MET A 127 -18.39 1.57 -4.42
N ARG A 128 -18.82 0.97 -3.30
CA ARG A 128 -20.18 1.15 -2.77
C ARG A 128 -20.42 2.58 -2.26
N THR A 129 -19.45 3.16 -1.56
CA THR A 129 -19.54 4.55 -1.05
C THR A 129 -19.22 5.59 -2.13
N GLY A 130 -18.43 5.23 -3.15
CA GLY A 130 -18.15 6.11 -4.30
C GLY A 130 -19.43 6.49 -5.06
N ARG A 131 -20.42 5.59 -5.11
CA ARG A 131 -21.73 5.86 -5.72
C ARG A 131 -22.54 6.94 -4.99
N SER A 132 -22.35 7.12 -3.67
CA SER A 132 -23.10 8.12 -2.90
C SER A 132 -22.50 9.53 -2.94
N VAL A 133 -21.33 9.70 -3.57
CA VAL A 133 -20.62 10.99 -3.67
C VAL A 133 -20.47 11.48 -5.12
N ALA A 134 -21.07 10.81 -6.09
CA ALA A 134 -21.19 11.28 -7.46
C ALA A 134 -22.58 11.92 -7.67
N PRO A 135 -22.68 13.21 -8.06
CA PRO A 135 -23.94 13.89 -8.36
C PRO A 135 -24.63 13.34 -9.62
#